data_AF-A0A3A9VVQ2-F1
#
_entry.id   AF-A0A3A9VVQ2-F1
#
_cell.length_a   1.000
_cell.length_b   1.000
_cell.length_c   1.000
_cell.angle_alpha   90.00
_cell.angle_beta   90.00
_cell.angle_gamma   90.00
#
_symmetry.space_group_name_H-M   'P 1'
#
loop_
_entity.id
_entity.type
_entity.pdbx_description
1 polymer ?
#
loop_
_entity_poly.entity_id
_entity_poly.type
_entity_poly.pdbx_seq_one_letter_code
_entity_poly.pdbx_strand_id
1 'polypeptide(L)'
;MEKVALTLIYIHAFFGGIGLLSGLVSIVGKKGRFYHRKAGIVFSISMFISALIAIPITLLPNHENLLLLLLSIFTIYLVVSGNRVLRFKKQHTLGTLDIAVTSIMGFIFLGMISVGIYYLMYEIPKSTLFFFFGGFGIMATVRDIKLYKTFRVNPTAYLSNHIGKMSGAYGAAVTAFLLAALNSSTLWVWITPSIITLLFVTFWRQKVARMDN
;
A
#
# COMPACT_ATOMS: atom_id res chain seq x y z
N MET A 1 -7.46 -22.93 -18.11
CA MET A 1 -6.94 -21.70 -17.45
C MET A 1 -8.00 -21.04 -16.58
N GLU A 2 -9.25 -20.92 -17.04
CA GLU A 2 -10.31 -20.22 -16.28
C GLU A 2 -10.58 -20.78 -14.86
N LYS A 3 -10.65 -22.11 -14.70
CA LYS A 3 -10.82 -22.72 -13.36
C LYS A 3 -9.69 -22.37 -12.39
N VAL A 4 -8.47 -22.20 -12.91
CA VAL A 4 -7.30 -21.79 -12.13
C VAL A 4 -7.43 -20.33 -11.72
N ALA A 5 -7.80 -19.45 -12.65
CA ALA A 5 -8.05 -18.03 -12.37
C ALA A 5 -9.10 -17.85 -11.27
N LEU A 6 -10.24 -18.53 -11.41
CA LEU A 6 -11.34 -18.47 -10.43
C LEU A 6 -10.90 -18.96 -9.04
N THR A 7 -10.14 -20.06 -8.98
CA THR A 7 -9.59 -20.56 -7.71
C THR A 7 -8.68 -19.54 -7.06
N LEU A 8 -7.76 -18.93 -7.82
CA LEU A 8 -6.88 -17.89 -7.30
C LEU A 8 -7.64 -16.65 -6.84
N ILE A 9 -8.67 -16.23 -7.57
CA ILE A 9 -9.53 -15.10 -7.21
C ILE A 9 -10.22 -15.34 -5.87
N TYR A 10 -10.76 -16.55 -5.63
CA TYR A 10 -11.37 -16.87 -4.34
C TYR A 10 -10.36 -16.86 -3.19
N ILE A 11 -9.17 -17.41 -3.39
CA ILE A 11 -8.12 -17.40 -2.36
C ILE A 11 -7.65 -15.95 -2.11
N HIS A 12 -7.43 -15.17 -3.16
CA HIS A 12 -7.10 -13.74 -3.08
C HIS A 12 -8.15 -12.97 -2.27
N ALA A 13 -9.44 -13.15 -2.59
CA ALA A 13 -10.55 -12.50 -1.93
C ALA A 13 -10.68 -12.92 -0.45
N PHE A 14 -10.45 -14.20 -0.14
CA PHE A 14 -10.46 -14.72 1.22
C PHE A 14 -9.40 -14.04 2.10
N PHE A 15 -8.14 -14.03 1.65
CA PHE A 15 -7.07 -13.32 2.38
C PHE A 15 -7.28 -11.81 2.39
N GLY A 16 -7.86 -11.26 1.31
CA GLY A 16 -8.27 -9.85 1.23
C GLY A 16 -9.27 -9.49 2.32
N GLY A 17 -10.31 -10.30 2.51
CA GLY A 17 -11.33 -10.13 3.54
C GLY A 17 -10.77 -10.23 4.96
N ILE A 18 -9.92 -11.23 5.25
CA ILE A 18 -9.21 -11.34 6.54
C ILE A 18 -8.37 -10.10 6.79
N GLY A 19 -7.64 -9.64 5.78
CA GLY A 19 -6.85 -8.43 5.88
C GLY A 19 -7.71 -7.21 6.19
N LEU A 20 -8.81 -6.97 5.48
CA LEU A 20 -9.69 -5.84 5.74
C LEU A 20 -10.27 -5.85 7.17
N LEU A 21 -10.78 -6.98 7.63
CA LEU A 21 -11.32 -7.10 8.99
C LEU A 21 -10.24 -6.85 10.06
N SER A 22 -9.08 -7.49 9.92
CA SER A 22 -7.96 -7.29 10.86
C SER A 22 -7.36 -5.88 10.79
N GLY A 23 -7.35 -5.26 9.60
CA GLY A 23 -6.95 -3.86 9.41
C GLY A 23 -7.87 -2.91 10.15
N LEU A 24 -9.19 -3.11 10.08
CA LEU A 24 -10.17 -2.33 10.83
C LEU A 24 -9.97 -2.46 12.35
N VAL A 25 -9.81 -3.69 12.84
CA VAL A 25 -9.51 -3.95 14.27
C VAL A 25 -8.22 -3.24 14.69
N SER A 26 -7.20 -3.24 13.83
CA SER A 26 -5.93 -2.54 14.09
C SER A 26 -6.10 -1.02 14.15
N ILE A 27 -6.91 -0.45 13.26
CA ILE A 27 -7.21 0.99 13.19
C ILE A 27 -8.00 1.47 14.41
N VAL A 28 -9.01 0.70 14.84
CA VAL A 28 -9.85 1.05 16.02
C VAL A 28 -9.07 0.84 17.32
N GLY A 29 -8.25 -0.22 17.38
CA GLY A 29 -7.44 -0.54 18.54
C GLY A 29 -6.53 0.60 19.01
N LYS A 30 -6.20 0.61 20.31
CA LYS A 30 -5.23 1.55 20.89
C LYS A 30 -3.83 1.29 20.30
N LYS A 31 -3.21 2.32 19.74
CA LYS A 31 -1.99 2.22 18.93
C LYS A 31 -0.86 1.68 19.80
N GLY A 32 -0.13 0.70 19.29
CA GLY A 32 0.94 -0.01 20.02
C GLY A 32 0.48 -0.99 21.10
N ARG A 33 -0.82 -1.12 21.40
CA ARG A 33 -1.35 -2.12 22.36
C ARG A 33 -1.65 -3.45 21.68
N PHE A 34 -2.03 -4.45 22.49
CA PHE A 34 -2.22 -5.84 22.08
C PHE A 34 -3.08 -5.99 20.81
N TYR A 35 -4.31 -5.45 20.81
CA TYR A 35 -5.22 -5.57 19.67
C TYR A 35 -4.66 -4.93 18.40
N HIS A 36 -4.12 -3.70 18.48
CA HIS A 36 -3.48 -3.05 17.34
C HIS A 36 -2.31 -3.87 16.79
N ARG A 37 -1.43 -4.37 17.65
CA ARG A 37 -0.24 -5.11 17.24
C ARG A 37 -0.59 -6.46 16.63
N LYS A 38 -1.48 -7.23 17.26
CA LYS A 38 -1.88 -8.56 16.77
C LYS A 38 -2.67 -8.45 15.48
N ALA A 39 -3.67 -7.57 15.43
CA ALA A 39 -4.47 -7.36 14.23
C ALA A 39 -3.63 -6.75 13.09
N GLY A 40 -2.68 -5.85 13.39
CA GLY A 40 -1.76 -5.31 12.40
C GLY A 40 -0.83 -6.36 11.78
N ILE A 41 -0.41 -7.37 12.55
CA ILE A 41 0.36 -8.52 12.02
C ILE A 41 -0.52 -9.36 11.09
N VAL A 42 -1.75 -9.69 11.51
CA VAL A 42 -2.70 -10.46 10.68
C VAL A 42 -3.02 -9.72 9.38
N PHE A 43 -3.27 -8.40 9.47
CA PHE A 43 -3.48 -7.52 8.32
C PHE A 43 -2.30 -7.62 7.34
N SER A 44 -1.08 -7.48 7.87
CA SER A 44 0.13 -7.48 7.04
C SER A 44 0.34 -8.81 6.32
N ILE A 45 0.23 -9.93 7.03
CA ILE A 45 0.42 -11.26 6.44
C ILE A 45 -0.66 -11.53 5.40
N SER A 46 -1.92 -11.26 5.74
CA SER A 46 -3.06 -11.54 4.86
C SER A 46 -3.01 -10.67 3.59
N MET A 47 -2.71 -9.38 3.73
CA MET A 47 -2.57 -8.48 2.57
C MET A 47 -1.38 -8.82 1.70
N PHE A 48 -0.25 -9.24 2.29
CA PHE A 48 0.90 -9.69 1.52
C PHE A 48 0.56 -10.93 0.68
N ILE A 49 -0.07 -11.94 1.29
CA ILE A 49 -0.50 -13.16 0.59
C ILE A 49 -1.53 -12.83 -0.49
N SER A 50 -2.55 -12.03 -0.15
CA SER A 50 -3.59 -11.62 -1.09
C SER A 50 -3.00 -10.91 -2.30
N ALA A 51 -2.12 -9.92 -2.10
CA ALA A 51 -1.46 -9.20 -3.17
C ALA A 51 -0.51 -10.09 -3.99
N LEU A 52 0.21 -11.02 -3.35
CA LEU A 52 1.07 -11.98 -4.04
C LEU A 52 0.27 -12.88 -4.99
N ILE A 53 -0.93 -13.30 -4.59
CA ILE A 53 -1.85 -14.09 -5.43
C ILE A 53 -2.44 -13.24 -6.57
N ALA A 54 -2.63 -11.94 -6.37
CA ALA A 54 -3.14 -11.05 -7.41
C ALA A 54 -2.19 -10.93 -8.62
N ILE A 55 -0.87 -11.03 -8.41
CA ILE A 55 0.13 -10.95 -9.48
C ILE A 55 -0.16 -11.95 -10.60
N PRO A 56 -0.17 -13.28 -10.36
CA PRO A 56 -0.45 -14.24 -11.43
C PRO A 56 -1.87 -14.09 -11.99
N ILE A 57 -2.88 -13.72 -11.18
CA ILE A 57 -4.25 -13.46 -11.71
C ILE A 57 -4.21 -12.42 -12.83
N THR A 58 -3.52 -11.31 -12.60
CA THR A 58 -3.44 -10.18 -13.55
C THR A 58 -2.56 -10.43 -14.78
N LEU A 59 -2.01 -11.64 -14.90
CA LEU A 59 -1.20 -12.09 -16.03
C LEU A 59 -1.84 -13.29 -16.77
N LEU A 60 -2.93 -13.85 -16.25
CA LEU A 60 -3.63 -14.97 -16.88
C LEU A 60 -4.45 -14.47 -18.08
N PRO A 61 -4.61 -15.28 -19.15
CA PRO A 61 -5.43 -14.94 -20.30
C PRO A 61 -6.85 -14.51 -19.89
N ASN A 62 -7.37 -13.45 -20.49
CA ASN A 62 -8.67 -12.81 -20.18
C ASN A 62 -8.75 -12.06 -18.83
N HIS A 63 -7.71 -12.10 -18.00
CA HIS A 63 -7.65 -11.40 -16.71
C HIS A 63 -6.50 -10.38 -16.65
N GLU A 64 -5.85 -10.15 -17.78
CA GLU A 64 -4.71 -9.25 -17.93
C GLU A 64 -5.04 -7.81 -17.55
N ASN A 65 -4.31 -7.25 -16.58
CA ASN A 65 -4.53 -5.88 -16.16
C ASN A 65 -3.27 -5.28 -15.55
N LEU A 66 -2.53 -4.50 -16.35
CA LEU A 66 -1.28 -3.88 -15.94
C LEU A 66 -1.43 -2.98 -14.71
N LEU A 67 -2.53 -2.23 -14.59
CA LEU A 67 -2.77 -1.37 -13.43
C LEU A 67 -2.91 -2.21 -12.16
N LEU A 68 -3.74 -3.27 -12.18
CA LEU A 68 -3.94 -4.15 -11.02
C LEU A 68 -2.67 -4.92 -10.67
N LEU A 69 -1.89 -5.34 -11.66
CA LEU A 69 -0.57 -5.95 -11.46
C LEU A 69 0.33 -5.00 -10.65
N LEU A 70 0.47 -3.75 -11.11
CA LEU A 70 1.32 -2.77 -10.43
C LEU A 70 0.77 -2.39 -9.04
N LEU A 71 -0.55 -2.39 -8.85
CA LEU A 71 -1.18 -2.16 -7.55
C LEU A 71 -0.96 -3.30 -6.55
N SER A 72 -0.86 -4.54 -7.03
CA SER A 72 -0.49 -5.67 -6.18
C SER A 72 0.94 -5.52 -5.65
N ILE A 73 1.89 -5.14 -6.52
CA ILE A 73 3.29 -4.86 -6.15
C ILE A 73 3.37 -3.63 -5.22
N PHE A 74 2.61 -2.58 -5.52
CA PHE A 74 2.47 -1.40 -4.67
C PHE A 74 2.00 -1.78 -3.25
N THR A 75 1.00 -2.64 -3.13
CA THR A 75 0.46 -3.09 -1.83
C THR A 75 1.49 -3.91 -1.07
N ILE A 76 2.18 -4.84 -1.75
CA ILE A 76 3.30 -5.59 -1.17
C ILE A 76 4.37 -4.64 -0.63
N TYR A 77 4.77 -3.65 -1.44
CA TYR A 77 5.74 -2.65 -1.02
C TYR A 77 5.29 -1.93 0.24
N LEU A 78 4.07 -1.39 0.28
CA LEU A 78 3.57 -0.66 1.45
C LEU A 78 3.55 -1.51 2.71
N VAL A 79 3.08 -2.76 2.63
CA VAL A 79 3.00 -3.65 3.79
C VAL A 79 4.39 -4.07 4.25
N VAL A 80 5.27 -4.52 3.34
CA VAL A 80 6.61 -4.99 3.69
C VAL A 80 7.44 -3.84 4.26
N SER A 81 7.56 -2.74 3.53
CA SER A 81 8.37 -1.60 3.96
C SER A 81 7.75 -0.86 5.15
N GLY A 82 6.41 -0.85 5.26
CA GLY A 82 5.67 -0.33 6.41
C GLY A 82 5.91 -1.11 7.70
N ASN A 83 6.09 -2.43 7.64
CA ASN A 83 6.51 -3.21 8.80
C ASN A 83 7.99 -3.08 9.10
N ARG A 84 8.85 -3.07 8.06
CA ARG A 84 10.31 -2.98 8.22
C ARG A 84 10.73 -1.67 8.88
N VAL A 85 10.03 -0.57 8.62
CA VAL A 85 10.36 0.72 9.26
C VAL A 85 10.28 0.68 10.79
N LEU A 86 9.53 -0.24 11.41
CA LEU A 86 9.52 -0.38 12.87
C LEU A 86 10.86 -0.86 13.45
N ARG A 87 11.78 -1.40 12.63
CA ARG A 87 13.14 -1.80 13.08
C ARG A 87 13.99 -0.60 13.51
N PHE A 88 13.77 0.56 12.89
CA PHE A 88 14.47 1.80 13.26
C PHE A 88 14.18 2.25 14.68
N LYS A 89 13.12 1.75 15.33
CA LYS A 89 12.85 1.98 16.76
C LYS A 89 13.96 1.48 17.69
N LYS A 90 14.63 0.38 17.32
CA LYS A 90 15.58 -0.32 18.20
C LYS A 90 16.99 -0.38 17.62
N GLN A 91 17.11 -0.62 16.32
CA GLN A 91 18.38 -0.98 15.70
C GLN A 91 19.16 0.24 15.22
N HIS A 92 18.49 1.37 14.93
CA HIS A 92 19.11 2.59 14.36
C HIS A 92 20.11 2.31 13.21
N THR A 93 19.87 1.26 12.44
CA THR A 93 20.69 0.87 11.29
C THR A 93 19.82 0.77 10.05
N LEU A 94 20.39 1.22 8.93
CA LEU A 94 19.79 1.13 7.61
C LEU A 94 20.27 -0.17 6.95
N GLY A 95 19.35 -1.06 6.59
CA GLY A 95 19.69 -2.30 5.89
C GLY A 95 19.76 -2.11 4.38
N THR A 96 20.66 -2.86 3.72
CA THR A 96 20.78 -2.87 2.24
C THR A 96 19.46 -3.25 1.55
N LEU A 97 18.69 -4.16 2.16
CA LEU A 97 17.37 -4.55 1.65
C LEU A 97 16.37 -3.38 1.67
N ASP A 98 16.44 -2.47 2.65
CA ASP A 98 15.56 -1.31 2.72
C ASP A 98 15.86 -0.33 1.57
N ILE A 99 17.14 -0.12 1.28
CA ILE A 99 17.59 0.67 0.13
C ILE A 99 17.16 0.02 -1.18
N ALA A 100 17.43 -1.28 -1.35
CA ALA A 100 17.09 -2.00 -2.57
C ALA A 100 15.59 -1.97 -2.87
N VAL A 101 14.75 -2.26 -1.87
CA VAL A 101 13.28 -2.23 -2.03
C VAL A 101 12.81 -0.82 -2.37
N THR A 102 13.26 0.21 -1.65
CA THR A 102 12.85 1.59 -1.94
C THR A 102 13.28 2.05 -3.33
N SER A 103 14.50 1.71 -3.77
CA SER A 103 15.02 2.09 -5.09
C SER A 103 14.28 1.38 -6.23
N ILE A 104 14.12 0.06 -6.15
CA ILE A 104 13.41 -0.74 -7.17
C ILE A 104 11.97 -0.23 -7.29
N MET A 105 11.29 -0.03 -6.17
CA MET A 105 9.92 0.48 -6.17
C MET A 105 9.82 1.91 -6.70
N GLY A 106 10.83 2.75 -6.44
CA GLY A 106 10.93 4.08 -7.02
C GLY A 106 10.93 4.04 -8.56
N PHE A 107 11.73 3.16 -9.15
CA PHE A 107 11.75 2.97 -10.60
C PHE A 107 10.42 2.42 -11.15
N ILE A 108 9.80 1.46 -10.45
CA ILE A 108 8.48 0.93 -10.85
C ILE A 108 7.42 2.04 -10.86
N PHE A 109 7.43 2.93 -9.85
CA PHE A 109 6.48 4.04 -9.79
C PHE A 109 6.75 5.15 -10.80
N LEU A 110 8.02 5.39 -11.15
CA LEU A 110 8.36 6.23 -12.30
C LEU A 110 7.82 5.61 -13.59
N GLY A 111 7.98 4.29 -13.76
CA GLY A 111 7.39 3.53 -14.86
C GLY A 111 5.87 3.66 -14.91
N MET A 112 5.18 3.59 -13.77
CA MET A 112 3.73 3.85 -13.70
C MET A 112 3.37 5.25 -14.21
N ILE A 113 4.12 6.28 -13.85
CA ILE A 113 3.90 7.65 -14.34
C ILE A 113 4.15 7.70 -15.85
N SER A 114 5.21 7.09 -16.36
CA SER A 114 5.51 7.01 -17.80
C SER A 114 4.39 6.31 -18.58
N VAL A 115 3.85 5.20 -18.06
CA VAL A 115 2.67 4.54 -18.64
C VAL A 115 1.45 5.46 -18.60
N GLY A 116 1.26 6.22 -17.53
CA GLY A 116 0.22 7.25 -17.44
C GLY A 116 0.34 8.33 -18.52
N ILE A 117 1.56 8.80 -18.81
CA ILE A 117 1.84 9.75 -19.89
C ILE A 117 1.49 9.13 -21.24
N TYR A 118 1.95 7.90 -21.49
CA TYR A 118 1.60 7.17 -22.71
C TYR A 118 0.09 7.03 -22.87
N TYR A 119 -0.63 6.61 -21.82
CA TYR A 119 -2.08 6.46 -21.87
C TYR A 119 -2.79 7.79 -22.09
N LEU A 120 -2.27 8.89 -21.54
CA LEU A 120 -2.83 10.23 -21.77
C LEU A 120 -2.64 10.68 -23.21
N MET A 121 -1.45 10.49 -23.79
CA MET A 121 -1.15 10.92 -25.16
C MET A 121 -1.95 10.18 -26.24
N TYR A 122 -2.28 8.91 -25.99
CA TYR A 122 -3.03 8.05 -26.91
C TYR A 122 -4.50 7.87 -26.50
N GLU A 123 -5.00 8.71 -25.58
CA GLU A 123 -6.39 8.69 -25.11
C GLU A 123 -6.86 7.32 -24.58
N ILE A 124 -5.92 6.52 -24.04
CA ILE A 124 -6.21 5.22 -23.44
C ILE A 124 -6.84 5.43 -22.05
N PRO A 125 -7.97 4.76 -21.74
CA PRO A 125 -8.62 4.88 -20.44
C PRO A 125 -7.69 4.57 -19.26
N LYS A 126 -7.98 5.14 -18.08
CA LYS A 126 -7.26 4.94 -16.80
C LYS A 126 -5.92 5.67 -16.66
N SER A 127 -5.51 6.53 -17.59
CA SER A 127 -4.29 7.38 -17.47
C SER A 127 -4.20 8.10 -16.11
N THR A 128 -5.31 8.69 -15.64
CA THR A 128 -5.41 9.36 -14.34
C THR A 128 -5.06 8.44 -13.17
N LEU A 129 -5.43 7.15 -13.23
CA LEU A 129 -5.14 6.19 -12.16
C LEU A 129 -3.66 5.85 -12.10
N PHE A 130 -3.00 5.72 -13.26
CA PHE A 130 -1.54 5.54 -13.32
C PHE A 130 -0.79 6.72 -12.69
N PHE A 131 -1.19 7.95 -13.01
CA PHE A 131 -0.63 9.14 -12.36
C PHE A 131 -0.90 9.16 -10.86
N PHE A 132 -2.13 8.83 -10.44
CA PHE A 132 -2.53 8.86 -9.04
C PHE A 132 -1.72 7.88 -8.18
N PHE A 133 -1.67 6.61 -8.57
CA PHE A 133 -0.95 5.58 -7.82
C PHE A 133 0.56 5.65 -8.00
N GLY A 134 1.04 6.02 -9.20
CA GLY A 134 2.46 6.29 -9.44
C GLY A 134 2.97 7.45 -8.59
N GLY A 135 2.24 8.56 -8.56
CA GLY A 135 2.56 9.72 -7.72
C GLY A 135 2.54 9.40 -6.22
N PHE A 136 1.54 8.64 -5.75
CA PHE A 136 1.50 8.18 -4.35
C PHE A 136 2.69 7.25 -4.03
N GLY A 137 3.05 6.36 -4.96
CA GLY A 137 4.20 5.48 -4.85
C GLY A 137 5.51 6.25 -4.73
N ILE A 138 5.74 7.24 -5.60
CA ILE A 138 6.91 8.13 -5.52
C ILE A 138 6.92 8.91 -4.20
N MET A 139 5.79 9.45 -3.77
CA MET A 139 5.70 10.10 -2.46
C MET A 139 6.13 9.14 -1.34
N ALA A 140 5.72 7.88 -1.39
CA ALA A 140 6.09 6.88 -0.39
C ALA A 140 7.59 6.56 -0.40
N THR A 141 8.22 6.41 -1.57
CA THR A 141 9.68 6.14 -1.66
C THR A 141 10.52 7.37 -1.30
N VAL A 142 10.06 8.58 -1.64
CA VAL A 142 10.70 9.82 -1.17
C VAL A 142 10.65 9.93 0.35
N ARG A 143 9.55 9.52 0.99
CA ARG A 143 9.47 9.49 2.45
C ARG A 143 10.41 8.48 3.09
N ASP A 144 10.64 7.34 2.45
CA ASP A 144 11.69 6.40 2.89
C ASP A 144 13.06 7.02 2.84
N ILE A 145 13.43 7.65 1.72
CA ILE A 145 14.73 8.30 1.59
C ILE A 145 14.89 9.40 2.65
N LYS A 146 13.84 10.19 2.92
CA LYS A 146 13.84 11.19 3.99
C LYS A 146 14.04 10.54 5.37
N LEU A 147 13.33 9.44 5.65
CA LEU A 147 13.52 8.68 6.88
C LEU A 147 14.95 8.15 7.00
N TYR A 148 15.51 7.55 5.96
CA TYR A 148 16.87 6.99 5.96
C TYR A 148 17.93 8.06 6.29
N LYS A 149 17.67 9.32 5.95
CA LYS A 149 18.53 10.46 6.29
C LYS A 149 18.29 11.03 7.69
N THR A 150 17.11 10.82 8.29
CA THR A 150 16.67 11.55 9.50
C THR A 150 16.34 10.67 10.71
N PHE A 151 16.29 9.34 10.56
CA PHE A 151 15.84 8.43 11.63
C PHE A 151 16.71 8.48 12.90
N ARG A 152 17.93 9.02 12.85
CA ARG A 152 18.81 9.22 14.01
C ARG A 152 18.49 10.48 14.80
N VAL A 153 17.92 11.49 14.16
CA VAL A 153 17.64 12.80 14.75
C VAL A 153 16.16 13.02 15.05
N ASN A 154 15.29 12.29 14.35
CA ASN A 154 13.84 12.36 14.55
C ASN A 154 13.32 10.99 15.05
N PRO A 155 13.14 10.82 16.37
CA PRO A 155 12.81 9.54 16.97
C PRO A 155 11.40 9.04 16.62
N THR A 156 10.47 9.88 16.17
CA THR A 156 9.15 9.43 15.68
C THR A 156 9.00 9.31 14.18
N ALA A 157 10.01 9.70 13.39
CA ALA A 157 9.94 9.63 11.92
C ALA A 157 9.57 8.23 11.40
N TYR A 158 10.08 7.18 12.05
CA TYR A 158 9.75 5.80 11.70
C TYR A 158 8.26 5.50 11.89
N LEU A 159 7.64 6.04 12.96
CA LEU A 159 6.23 5.82 13.27
C LEU A 159 5.33 6.58 12.29
N SER A 160 5.70 7.81 11.95
CA SER A 160 5.04 8.59 10.90
C SER A 160 5.06 7.88 9.54
N ASN A 161 6.17 7.23 9.20
CA ASN A 161 6.29 6.46 7.97
C ASN A 161 5.48 5.15 8.02
N HIS A 162 5.51 4.43 9.16
CA HIS A 162 4.68 3.25 9.41
C HIS A 162 3.19 3.56 9.23
N ILE A 163 2.69 4.61 9.89
CA ILE A 163 1.29 5.05 9.81
C ILE A 163 0.89 5.30 8.35
N GLY A 164 1.70 6.04 7.60
CA GLY A 164 1.40 6.34 6.21
C GLY A 164 1.30 5.11 5.33
N LYS A 165 2.25 4.18 5.47
CA LYS A 165 2.31 2.98 4.63
C LYS A 165 1.22 1.97 4.97
N MET A 166 1.01 1.70 6.26
CA MET A 166 -0.02 0.74 6.68
C MET A 166 -1.43 1.26 6.38
N SER A 167 -1.67 2.57 6.61
CA SER A 167 -2.96 3.17 6.25
C SER A 167 -3.15 3.23 4.73
N GLY A 168 -2.09 3.54 3.97
CA GLY A 168 -2.11 3.50 2.51
C GLY A 168 -2.45 2.11 1.94
N ALA A 169 -1.85 1.05 2.50
CA ALA A 169 -2.17 -0.33 2.12
C ALA A 169 -3.64 -0.67 2.45
N TYR A 170 -4.13 -0.23 3.60
CA TYR A 170 -5.52 -0.43 3.99
C TYR A 170 -6.48 0.32 3.04
N GLY A 171 -6.18 1.58 2.72
CA GLY A 171 -6.94 2.38 1.77
C GLY A 171 -7.00 1.74 0.38
N ALA A 172 -5.87 1.25 -0.12
CA ALA A 172 -5.79 0.54 -1.39
C ALA A 172 -6.64 -0.76 -1.38
N ALA A 173 -6.60 -1.51 -0.27
CA ALA A 173 -7.42 -2.71 -0.10
C ALA A 173 -8.93 -2.38 -0.08
N VAL A 174 -9.32 -1.30 0.61
CA VAL A 174 -10.71 -0.83 0.63
C VAL A 174 -11.15 -0.41 -0.79
N THR A 175 -10.32 0.34 -1.53
CA THR A 175 -10.58 0.67 -2.93
C THR A 175 -10.81 -0.59 -3.77
N ALA A 176 -9.91 -1.57 -3.70
CA ALA A 176 -10.02 -2.81 -4.46
C ALA A 176 -11.31 -3.58 -4.12
N PHE A 177 -11.64 -3.69 -2.83
CA PHE A 177 -12.87 -4.32 -2.37
C PHE A 177 -14.12 -3.60 -2.88
N LEU A 178 -14.17 -2.26 -2.80
CA LEU A 178 -15.33 -1.49 -3.26
C LEU A 178 -15.53 -1.59 -4.78
N LEU A 179 -14.45 -1.58 -5.57
CA LEU A 179 -14.54 -1.77 -7.02
C LEU A 179 -15.16 -3.12 -7.37
N ALA A 180 -14.73 -4.19 -6.67
CA ALA A 180 -15.27 -5.53 -6.85
C ALA A 180 -16.73 -5.63 -6.34
N ALA A 181 -17.02 -5.13 -5.15
CA ALA A 181 -18.34 -5.23 -4.51
C ALA A 181 -19.42 -4.41 -5.23
N LEU A 182 -19.08 -3.23 -5.74
CA LEU A 182 -20.00 -2.35 -6.46
C LEU A 182 -20.04 -2.65 -7.97
N ASN A 183 -19.20 -3.56 -8.46
CA ASN A 183 -18.97 -3.80 -9.88
C ASN A 183 -18.77 -2.49 -10.67
N SER A 184 -17.98 -1.56 -10.10
CA SER A 184 -17.83 -0.20 -10.60
C SER A 184 -16.41 0.05 -11.07
N SER A 185 -16.27 0.79 -12.16
CA SER A 185 -14.99 1.30 -12.66
C SER A 185 -14.88 2.83 -12.52
N THR A 186 -15.85 3.46 -11.86
CA THR A 186 -15.93 4.92 -11.76
C THR A 186 -14.78 5.50 -10.94
N LEU A 187 -14.24 6.63 -11.39
CA LEU A 187 -13.08 7.30 -10.78
C LEU A 187 -13.30 7.63 -9.29
N TRP A 188 -14.54 7.93 -8.88
CA TRP A 188 -14.87 8.22 -7.49
C TRP A 188 -14.64 7.05 -6.54
N VAL A 189 -14.93 5.81 -6.96
CA VAL A 189 -14.68 4.61 -6.15
C VAL A 189 -13.18 4.38 -5.98
N TRP A 190 -12.37 4.76 -6.98
CA TRP A 190 -10.91 4.69 -6.89
C TRP A 190 -10.32 5.68 -5.86
N ILE A 191 -10.78 6.93 -5.89
CA ILE A 191 -10.13 8.04 -5.17
C ILE A 191 -10.67 8.20 -3.74
N THR A 192 -11.96 7.95 -3.51
CA THR A 192 -12.61 8.27 -2.22
C THR A 192 -11.93 7.62 -1.01
N PRO A 193 -11.60 6.30 -1.02
CA PRO A 193 -10.90 5.69 0.11
C PRO A 193 -9.52 6.29 0.37
N SER A 194 -8.85 6.78 -0.68
CA SER A 194 -7.54 7.44 -0.57
C SER A 194 -7.64 8.81 0.09
N ILE A 195 -8.71 9.57 -0.16
CA ILE A 195 -8.98 10.85 0.53
C ILE A 195 -9.17 10.61 2.03
N ILE A 196 -10.02 9.64 2.39
CA ILE A 196 -10.27 9.27 3.79
C ILE A 196 -8.96 8.83 4.46
N THR A 197 -8.18 8.00 3.77
CA THR A 197 -6.87 7.54 4.23
C THR A 197 -5.90 8.70 4.43
N LEU A 198 -5.88 9.68 3.52
CA LEU A 198 -5.03 10.85 3.63
C LEU A 198 -5.36 11.67 4.87
N LEU A 199 -6.65 11.95 5.11
CA LEU A 199 -7.12 12.67 6.30
C LEU A 199 -6.74 11.93 7.61
N PHE A 200 -6.91 10.60 7.61
CA PHE A 200 -6.51 9.78 8.75
C PHE A 200 -5.00 9.84 9.00
N VAL A 201 -4.19 9.72 7.95
CA VAL A 201 -2.72 9.75 8.02
C VAL A 201 -2.22 11.10 8.48
N THR A 202 -2.78 12.21 7.99
CA THR A 202 -2.35 13.56 8.40
C THR A 202 -2.63 13.79 9.88
N PHE A 203 -3.84 13.45 10.36
CA PHE A 203 -4.20 13.53 11.78
C PHE A 203 -3.23 12.75 12.67
N TRP A 204 -2.98 11.47 12.36
CA TRP A 204 -2.12 10.63 13.21
C TRP A 204 -0.66 11.04 13.15
N ARG A 205 -0.17 11.55 12.03
CA ARG A 205 1.19 12.07 11.93
C ARG A 205 1.41 13.33 12.75
N GLN A 206 0.46 14.26 12.72
CA GLN A 206 0.51 15.45 13.57
C GLN A 206 0.51 15.06 15.05
N LYS A 207 -0.34 14.10 15.43
CA LYS A 207 -0.39 13.58 16.80
C LYS A 207 0.94 12.95 17.24
N VAL A 208 1.60 12.21 16.34
CA VAL A 208 2.91 11.59 16.63
C VAL A 208 4.02 12.64 16.70
N ALA A 209 4.04 13.63 15.82
CA ALA A 209 5.03 14.71 15.85
C ALA A 209 4.97 15.53 17.15
N ARG A 210 3.78 15.69 17.74
CA ARG A 210 3.60 16.34 19.05
C ARG A 210 4.11 15.53 20.24
N MET A 211 4.50 14.26 20.06
CA MET A 211 5.11 13.45 21.13
C MET A 211 6.62 13.68 21.26
N ASP A 212 7.25 14.30 20.25
CA ASP A 212 8.68 14.61 20.20
C ASP A 212 9.02 16.03 20.69
N ASN A 213 8.00 16.90 20.84
CA ASN A 213 8.12 18.24 21.42
C ASN A 213 7.74 18.20 22.90
#